data_AF-A0A918MNS3-F1
#
_entry.id   AF-A0A918MNS3-F1
#
_cell.length_a   1.000
_cell.length_b   1.000
_cell.length_c   1.000
_cell.angle_alpha   90.00
_cell.angle_beta   90.00
_cell.angle_gamma   90.00
#
_symmetry.space_group_name_H-M   'P 1'
#
loop_
_entity.id
_entity.type
_entity.pdbx_description
1 polymer ?
#
loop_
_entity_poly.entity_id
_entity_poly.type
_entity_poly.pdbx_seq_one_letter_code
_entity_poly.pdbx_strand_id
1 'polypeptide(L)'
;MFTVIDNKDQWNAILKEVDTYNLYHTYEYHQITKSSEEAPVMICFSENNRPIAIPLLLRRIPYSNYKDCTSIYGYAGLWVILNGLA
;
A
#
# COMPACT_ATOMS: atom_id res chain seq x y z
N MET A 1 0.86 15.40 -5.23
CA MET A 1 0.55 14.38 -6.27
C MET A 1 0.85 13.02 -5.67
N PHE A 2 -0.02 12.04 -5.85
CA PHE A 2 0.23 10.67 -5.37
C PHE A 2 0.74 9.79 -6.50
N THR A 3 1.43 8.71 -6.15
CA THR A 3 1.87 7.66 -7.08
C THR A 3 1.26 6.33 -6.66
N VAL A 4 1.08 5.44 -7.64
CA VAL A 4 0.58 4.07 -7.39
C VAL A 4 1.68 3.10 -7.77
N ILE A 5 1.94 2.14 -6.89
CA ILE A 5 2.94 1.10 -7.05
C ILE A 5 2.24 -0.26 -7.00
N ASP A 6 2.53 -1.11 -7.97
CA ASP A 6 1.90 -2.42 -8.14
C ASP A 6 2.92 -3.56 -8.32
N ASN A 7 4.21 -3.25 -8.23
CA ASN A 7 5.29 -4.22 -8.36
C ASN A 7 6.10 -4.36 -7.07
N LYS A 8 6.66 -5.55 -6.91
CA LYS A 8 7.40 -5.98 -5.72
C LYS A 8 8.62 -5.11 -5.42
N ASP A 9 9.41 -4.77 -6.44
CA ASP A 9 10.70 -4.13 -6.23
C ASP A 9 10.55 -2.71 -5.70
N GLN A 10 9.64 -1.91 -6.27
CA GLN A 10 9.33 -0.57 -5.78
C GLN A 10 8.65 -0.60 -4.41
N TRP A 11 7.74 -1.54 -4.19
CA TRP A 11 7.07 -1.72 -2.90
C TRP A 11 8.09 -2.02 -1.79
N ASN A 12 9.02 -2.94 -2.05
CA ASN A 12 10.07 -3.31 -1.11
C ASN A 12 11.09 -2.19 -0.92
N ALA A 13 11.35 -1.35 -1.93
CA ALA A 13 12.16 -0.16 -1.77
C ALA A 13 11.53 0.78 -0.74
N ILE A 14 10.21 1.02 -0.81
CA ILE A 14 9.51 1.89 0.15
C ILE A 14 9.51 1.29 1.56
N LEU A 15 9.27 -0.02 1.69
CA LEU A 15 9.30 -0.67 3.00
C LEU A 15 10.67 -0.64 3.68
N LYS A 16 11.77 -0.41 2.93
CA LYS A 16 13.11 -0.23 3.51
C LYS A 16 13.32 1.16 4.10
N GLU A 17 12.56 2.14 3.63
CA GLU A 17 12.68 3.52 4.12
C GLU A 17 11.87 3.71 5.42
N VAL A 18 10.79 2.95 5.62
CA VAL A 18 9.92 3.10 6.80
C VAL A 18 10.58 2.55 8.07
N ASP A 19 10.43 3.28 9.17
CA ASP A 19 11.01 2.93 10.46
C ASP A 19 10.52 1.57 10.98
N THR A 20 9.21 1.32 10.87
CA THR A 20 8.58 0.06 11.28
C THR A 20 7.43 -0.32 10.36
N TYR A 21 7.30 -1.62 10.09
CA TYR A 21 6.15 -2.20 9.39
C TYR A 21 5.88 -3.62 9.89
N ASN A 22 4.63 -4.07 9.76
CA ASN A 22 4.21 -5.44 10.05
C ASN A 22 4.01 -6.25 8.75
N LEU A 23 3.84 -7.57 8.87
CA LEU A 23 3.59 -8.51 7.77
C LEU A 23 2.45 -8.05 6.85
N TYR A 24 1.40 -7.45 7.40
CA TYR A 24 0.25 -6.95 6.63
C TYR A 24 0.61 -5.88 5.59
N HIS A 25 1.81 -5.28 5.64
CA HIS A 25 2.26 -4.27 4.69
C HIS A 25 3.15 -4.81 3.57
N THR A 26 3.55 -6.09 3.63
CA THR A 26 4.44 -6.66 2.63
C THR A 26 3.70 -6.96 1.33
N TYR A 27 4.41 -6.85 0.22
CA TYR A 27 3.88 -7.21 -1.10
C TYR A 27 3.46 -8.69 -1.13
N GLU A 28 4.28 -9.57 -0.58
CA GLU A 28 4.03 -11.01 -0.53
C GLU A 28 2.75 -11.33 0.22
N TYR A 29 2.52 -10.70 1.37
CA TYR A 29 1.32 -10.92 2.13
C TYR A 29 0.07 -10.52 1.33
N HIS A 30 0.14 -9.40 0.59
CA HIS A 30 -0.94 -9.01 -0.31
C HIS A 30 -1.14 -10.00 -1.47
N GLN A 31 -0.05 -10.51 -2.05
CA GLN A 31 -0.13 -11.46 -3.15
C GLN A 31 -0.75 -12.81 -2.74
N ILE A 32 -0.48 -13.31 -1.53
CA ILE A 32 -1.03 -14.59 -1.07
C ILE A 32 -2.47 -14.48 -0.58
N THR A 33 -2.90 -13.30 -0.12
CA THR A 33 -4.23 -13.10 0.47
C THR A 33 -5.27 -12.55 -0.50
N LYS A 34 -4.84 -11.94 -1.61
CA LYS A 34 -5.75 -11.42 -2.63
C LYS A 34 -6.60 -12.52 -3.25
N SER A 35 -7.82 -12.16 -3.63
CA SER A 35 -8.68 -12.96 -4.49
C SER A 35 -8.23 -12.85 -5.96
N SER A 36 -8.78 -13.70 -6.83
CA SER A 36 -8.45 -13.71 -8.27
C SER A 36 -8.75 -12.38 -8.99
N GLU A 37 -9.79 -11.66 -8.55
CA GLU A 37 -10.21 -10.37 -9.11
C GLU A 37 -9.61 -9.15 -8.39
N GLU A 38 -8.69 -9.39 -7.45
CA GLU A 38 -8.07 -8.34 -6.64
C GLU A 38 -6.61 -8.10 -7.07
N ALA A 39 -6.21 -6.83 -7.03
CA ALA A 39 -4.88 -6.36 -7.37
C ALA A 39 -4.27 -5.58 -6.20
N PRO A 40 -3.15 -6.05 -5.62
CA PRO A 40 -2.39 -5.30 -4.64
C PRO A 40 -1.83 -4.02 -5.24
N VAL A 41 -2.05 -2.92 -4.55
CA VAL A 41 -1.50 -1.61 -4.90
C VAL A 41 -1.05 -0.89 -3.64
N MET A 42 0.04 -0.15 -3.73
CA MET A 42 0.47 0.79 -2.70
C MET A 42 0.27 2.19 -3.24
N ILE A 43 -0.50 3.00 -2.51
CA ILE A 43 -0.65 4.42 -2.79
C ILE A 43 0.38 5.16 -1.97
N CYS A 44 1.20 5.95 -2.64
CA CYS A 44 2.22 6.78 -2.00
C CYS A 44 1.91 8.25 -2.22
N PHE A 45 2.04 9.03 -1.17
CA PHE A 45 1.86 10.48 -1.19
C PHE A 45 2.98 11.11 -0.37
N SER A 46 3.41 12.31 -0.72
CA SER A 46 4.37 13.06 0.08
C SER A 46 4.00 14.54 0.08
N GLU A 47 4.01 15.11 1.28
CA GLU A 47 3.83 16.54 1.51
C GLU A 47 4.79 16.99 2.62
N ASN A 48 5.51 18.10 2.41
CA ASN A 48 6.47 18.63 3.38
C ASN A 48 7.51 17.61 3.88
N ASN A 49 8.05 16.77 2.98
CA ASN A 49 8.96 15.66 3.31
C ASN A 49 8.37 14.65 4.31
N ARG A 50 7.04 14.53 4.36
CA ARG A 50 6.31 13.50 5.11
C ARG A 50 5.65 12.54 4.14
N PRO A 51 6.40 11.55 3.65
CA PRO A 51 5.86 10.49 2.82
C PRO A 51 4.93 9.58 3.63
N ILE A 52 3.85 9.19 2.97
CA ILE A 52 2.78 8.32 3.44
C ILE A 52 2.65 7.22 2.40
N ALA A 53 2.66 5.97 2.83
CA ALA A 53 2.40 4.84 1.97
C ALA A 53 1.31 3.95 2.58
N ILE A 54 0.29 3.64 1.79
CA ILE A 54 -0.82 2.79 2.22
C ILE A 54 -0.96 1.63 1.25
N PRO A 55 -0.72 0.39 1.70
CA PRO A 55 -0.93 -0.79 0.89
C PRO A 55 -2.42 -1.21 0.94
N LEU A 56 -2.98 -1.53 -0.22
CA LEU A 56 -4.40 -1.77 -0.45
C LEU A 56 -4.61 -2.91 -1.47
N LEU A 57 -5.82 -3.45 -1.48
CA LEU A 57 -6.35 -4.29 -2.55
C LEU A 57 -7.36 -3.48 -3.36
N LEU A 58 -7.10 -3.41 -4.65
CA LEU A 58 -8.00 -2.85 -5.63
C LEU A 58 -8.91 -3.96 -6.17
N ARG A 59 -10.22 -3.81 -6.04
CA ARG A 59 -11.21 -4.80 -6.45
C ARG A 59 -12.29 -4.22 -7.37
N ARG A 60 -12.82 -5.07 -8.25
CA ARG A 60 -13.90 -4.68 -9.17
C ARG A 60 -15.20 -4.49 -8.39
N ILE A 61 -15.93 -3.42 -8.72
CA ILE A 61 -17.32 -3.24 -8.29
C ILE A 61 -18.22 -3.74 -9.43
N PRO A 62 -19.09 -4.75 -9.21
CA PRO A 62 -20.01 -5.24 -10.24
C PRO A 62 -20.89 -4.11 -10.79
N TYR A 63 -21.11 -4.11 -12.11
CA TYR A 63 -21.97 -3.14 -12.81
C TYR A 63 -21.53 -1.67 -12.67
N SER A 64 -20.23 -1.44 -12.41
CA SER A 64 -19.66 -0.10 -12.25
C SER A 64 -18.32 0.01 -12.97
N ASN A 65 -17.99 1.23 -13.41
CA ASN A 65 -16.66 1.58 -13.92
C ASN A 65 -15.70 1.98 -12.78
N TYR A 66 -16.20 2.09 -11.55
CA TYR A 66 -15.38 2.36 -10.38
C TYR A 66 -14.78 1.08 -9.79
N LYS A 67 -13.69 1.24 -9.05
CA LYS A 67 -13.05 0.17 -8.28
C LYS A 67 -13.07 0.53 -6.81
N ASP A 68 -13.16 -0.49 -5.97
CA ASP A 68 -13.07 -0.34 -4.52
C ASP A 68 -11.64 -0.60 -4.06
N CYS A 69 -11.20 0.17 -3.07
CA CYS A 69 -9.87 0.09 -2.47
C CYS A 69 -10.02 -0.30 -1.00
N THR A 70 -9.64 -1.51 -0.65
CA THR A 70 -9.78 -2.05 0.72
C THR A 70 -8.42 -2.38 1.31
N SER A 71 -8.28 -2.30 2.63
CA SER A 71 -7.14 -2.93 3.28
C SER A 71 -7.33 -4.42 3.39
N ILE A 72 -6.23 -5.14 3.49
CA ILE A 72 -6.30 -6.54 3.89
C ILE A 72 -6.69 -6.61 5.36
N TYR A 73 -7.65 -7.48 5.66
CA TYR A 73 -8.08 -7.80 7.02
C TYR A 73 -8.57 -6.61 7.88
N GLY A 74 -8.93 -5.47 7.27
CA GLY A 74 -9.43 -4.29 7.99
C GLY A 74 -8.37 -3.50 8.77
N TYR A 75 -7.11 -3.96 8.79
CA TYR A 75 -5.99 -3.25 9.40
C TYR A 75 -5.18 -2.53 8.33
N ALA A 76 -5.68 -1.38 7.89
CA ALA A 76 -5.03 -0.51 6.92
C ALA A 76 -3.85 0.27 7.50
N GLY A 77 -3.11 -0.30 8.47
CA GLY A 77 -2.12 0.39 9.30
C GLY A 77 -1.42 1.49 8.52
N LEU A 78 -1.83 2.74 8.76
CA LEU A 78 -1.23 3.89 8.12
C LEU A 78 0.15 4.04 8.73
N TRP A 79 1.21 3.85 7.95
CA TRP A 79 2.55 4.16 8.42
C TRP A 79 3.01 5.49 7.83
N VAL A 80 3.35 6.38 8.74
CA VAL A 80 4.19 7.54 8.54
C VAL A 80 5.20 7.53 9.68
N ILE A 81 6.44 7.13 9.39
CA ILE A 81 7.69 7.83 9.77
C ILE A 81 8.77 7.36 8.78
N LEU A 82 9.09 8.18 7.76
CA LEU A 82 10.41 8.14 7.13
C LEU A 82 11.29 9.09 7.94
N ASN A 83 12.37 8.58 8.53
CA ASN A 83 13.26 9.37 9.38
C ASN A 83 13.90 10.50 8.56
N GLY A 84 13.81 11.70 9.12
CA GLY A 84 14.52 12.90 8.69
C GLY A 84 14.45 13.96 9.78
N LEU A 85 15.47 13.95 10.66
CA LEU A 85 15.77 14.89 11.76
C LEU A 85 15.16 14.58 13.14
N ALA A 86 15.96 13.93 13.99
CA ALA A 86 16.31 14.42 15.32
C ALA A 86 17.80 14.18 15.55
#